data_AF-A0A813Q3Z1-F1
#
_entry.id   AF-A0A813Q3Z1-F1
#
_cell.length_a   1.000
_cell.length_b   1.000
_cell.length_c   1.000
_cell.angle_alpha   90.00
_cell.angle_beta   90.00
_cell.angle_gamma   90.00
#
_symmetry.space_group_name_H-M   'P 1'
#
loop_
_entity.id
_entity.type
_entity.pdbx_description
1 polymer ?
#
loop_
_entity_poly.entity_id
_entity_poly.type
_entity_poly.pdbx_seq_one_letter_code
_entity_poly.pdbx_strand_id
1 'polypeptide(L)'
;MGIITAAGVCAVLYVVVRVTLFLYRLLSPVKIDVKKFGSWAVVTGSTDGIGLAYATHIYSTIRDQIRGLDIGILVNNVGMSYDYPEVFDKVENSESFMNKMLRCNVDSVSQMTHMILPDLIKKRNGLIVNVSSISGRYPVPLLALYSGTKAFVDFFSRSLAVECANRGVLVQSLCPGFVCSKLSGIRKPSLFTPTAEQYAISALERVALPYTTGFWAHEIQMSFIEVTQDSHFPIQNLPYGVFSTNDNSRHRIGVAIGKYIVDLSQIKHLFNGPVMKDKQSVFDQPVLNEFMALDSKAWKEVRSYLQKLLAFVEQKDAIMHLPAQIGDYTDFYASKQHATNVGTMFRGKDNALNPNWLHLPIGYHGRASSVVISGTPIRRPNGQKMAFFVGKGNEMGRPITINEADEHIFGLVIMNDWSARDIQKWEYVPLGPFNGKNFGTTLSPWIVPMEALKDALCPSELQDPEPLPYLRENDRSSLNIDLEVRLKADKCNETWTICRSNSKNIYWSLKQMLVQHTMTGCNMKPGDLIATGTISGSTPESYGSMLELSWRGTKPLELTKDVQRKFLEDGDTIIMTGCYKGDGFNIGFGECSGTVLPALSIPT
;
A
#
# COMPACT_ATOMS: atom_id res chain seq x y z
N MET A 1 10.36 3.45 -36.05
CA MET A 1 11.27 2.56 -35.29
C MET A 1 12.38 3.30 -34.52
N GLY A 2 12.77 4.55 -34.85
CA GLY A 2 13.93 5.22 -34.22
C GLY A 2 13.72 5.94 -32.87
N ILE A 3 12.49 6.33 -32.50
CA ILE A 3 12.23 7.11 -31.27
C ILE A 3 12.17 6.21 -30.02
N ILE A 4 11.65 5.00 -30.16
CA ILE A 4 11.51 4.01 -29.07
C ILE A 4 12.88 3.48 -28.62
N THR A 5 13.82 3.31 -29.56
CA THR A 5 15.21 2.94 -29.28
C THR A 5 15.99 4.06 -28.59
N ALA A 6 15.76 5.33 -28.96
CA ALA A 6 16.42 6.46 -28.32
C ALA A 6 15.96 6.63 -26.86
N ALA A 7 14.65 6.50 -26.60
CA ALA A 7 14.11 6.52 -25.23
C ALA A 7 14.62 5.34 -24.38
N GLY A 8 14.69 4.14 -24.97
CA GLY A 8 15.27 2.96 -24.32
C GLY A 8 16.77 3.14 -24.00
N VAL A 9 17.55 3.71 -24.92
CA VAL A 9 18.98 4.02 -24.71
C VAL A 9 19.15 5.10 -23.64
N CYS A 10 18.31 6.14 -23.64
CA CYS A 10 18.32 7.17 -22.59
C CYS A 10 17.96 6.60 -21.21
N ALA A 11 16.99 5.68 -21.13
CA ALA A 11 16.62 5.02 -19.87
C ALA A 11 17.75 4.12 -19.35
N VAL A 12 18.39 3.35 -20.23
CA VAL A 12 19.56 2.51 -19.87
C VAL A 12 20.73 3.39 -19.45
N LEU A 13 21.05 4.46 -20.19
CA LEU A 13 22.08 5.43 -19.81
C LEU A 13 21.77 6.10 -18.47
N TYR A 14 20.52 6.47 -18.22
CA TYR A 14 20.09 7.02 -16.95
C TYR A 14 20.32 6.04 -15.80
N VAL A 15 19.92 4.78 -15.96
CA VAL A 15 20.15 3.72 -14.97
C VAL A 15 21.64 3.47 -14.76
N VAL A 16 22.43 3.38 -15.83
CA VAL A 16 23.89 3.19 -15.76
C VAL A 16 24.55 4.36 -15.04
N VAL A 17 24.19 5.60 -15.36
CA VAL A 17 24.70 6.80 -14.67
C VAL A 17 24.29 6.79 -13.19
N ARG A 18 23.05 6.44 -12.87
CA ARG A 18 22.56 6.36 -11.48
C ARG A 18 23.28 5.28 -10.67
N VAL A 19 23.44 4.09 -11.23
CA VAL A 19 24.17 2.97 -10.61
C VAL A 19 25.65 3.30 -10.47
N THR A 20 26.27 3.91 -11.49
CA THR A 20 27.68 4.34 -11.43
C THR A 20 27.88 5.42 -10.36
N LEU A 21 27.00 6.42 -10.28
CA LEU A 21 27.03 7.45 -9.24
C LEU A 21 26.72 6.89 -7.85
N PHE A 22 25.89 5.85 -7.74
CA PHE A 22 25.62 5.14 -6.50
C PHE A 22 26.85 4.35 -6.04
N LEU A 23 27.45 3.55 -6.93
CA LEU A 23 28.66 2.78 -6.65
C LEU A 23 29.85 3.70 -6.35
N TYR A 24 30.00 4.82 -7.06
CA TYR A 24 31.01 5.84 -6.76
C TYR A 24 30.84 6.40 -5.34
N ARG A 25 29.62 6.78 -4.94
CA ARG A 25 29.30 7.27 -3.59
C ARG A 25 29.48 6.21 -2.50
N LEU A 26 29.23 4.94 -2.83
CA LEU A 26 29.36 3.82 -1.92
C LEU A 26 30.83 3.44 -1.69
N LEU A 27 31.63 3.40 -2.76
CA LEU A 27 32.97 2.81 -2.79
C LEU A 27 34.11 3.83 -2.71
N SER A 28 33.84 5.14 -2.86
CA SER A 28 34.86 6.19 -2.84
C SER A 28 34.71 7.11 -1.62
N PRO A 29 35.22 6.73 -0.44
CA PRO A 29 35.39 7.70 0.65
C PRO A 29 36.40 8.77 0.19
N VAL A 30 35.94 10.02 0.06
CA VAL A 30 36.84 11.14 -0.21
C VAL A 30 37.42 11.54 1.14
N LYS A 31 38.60 11.00 1.46
CA LYS A 31 39.35 11.41 2.66
C LYS A 31 39.83 12.85 2.49
N ILE A 32 38.99 13.80 2.89
CA ILE A 32 39.36 15.20 2.97
C ILE A 32 39.94 15.46 4.34
N ASP A 33 41.15 16.00 4.38
CA ASP A 33 41.68 16.59 5.61
C ASP A 33 40.84 17.82 5.97
N VAL A 34 39.93 17.66 6.92
CA VAL A 34 39.04 18.73 7.40
C VAL A 34 39.81 19.86 8.08
N LYS A 35 41.04 19.62 8.57
CA LYS A 35 41.87 20.68 9.18
C LYS A 35 42.31 21.72 8.17
N LYS A 36 42.25 21.43 6.87
CA LYS A 36 42.60 22.39 5.81
C LYS A 36 41.64 23.59 5.75
N PHE A 37 40.42 23.47 6.28
CA PHE A 37 39.41 24.53 6.19
C PHE A 37 39.62 25.64 7.20
N GLY A 38 40.24 25.34 8.34
CA GLY A 38 40.51 26.30 9.42
C GLY A 38 40.70 25.60 10.76
N SER A 39 41.13 26.38 11.75
CA SER A 39 41.47 25.88 13.10
C SER A 39 40.24 25.57 13.96
N TRP A 40 39.09 26.18 13.64
CA TRP A 40 37.86 26.07 14.41
C TRP A 40 36.67 25.62 13.55
N ALA A 41 35.81 24.81 14.19
CA ALA A 41 34.50 24.43 13.67
C ALA A 41 33.40 24.96 14.60
N VAL A 42 32.36 25.55 14.02
CA VAL A 42 31.12 25.90 14.73
C VAL A 42 30.12 24.79 14.50
N VAL A 43 29.61 24.18 15.57
CA VAL A 43 28.60 23.11 15.50
C VAL A 43 27.36 23.57 16.26
N THR A 44 26.20 23.60 15.60
CA THR A 44 24.95 24.02 16.23
C THR A 44 24.30 22.87 17.00
N GLY A 45 23.91 23.12 18.26
CA GLY A 45 23.16 22.20 19.12
C GLY A 45 21.77 22.76 19.46
N SER A 46 20.90 21.92 20.04
CA SER A 46 19.55 22.33 20.45
C SER A 46 19.58 23.28 21.65
N THR A 47 18.78 24.35 21.61
CA THR A 47 18.50 25.25 22.74
C THR A 47 16.99 25.28 23.03
N ASP A 48 16.61 25.26 24.31
CA ASP A 48 15.22 25.41 24.74
C ASP A 48 14.71 26.86 24.57
N GLY A 49 13.40 27.01 24.40
CA GLY A 49 12.77 28.17 23.73
C GLY A 49 12.76 29.52 24.45
N ILE A 50 12.69 30.60 23.65
CA ILE A 50 11.66 31.66 23.52
C ILE A 50 11.90 32.26 22.11
N GLY A 51 10.85 32.69 21.40
CA GLY A 51 10.96 33.09 19.99
C GLY A 51 11.58 34.49 19.76
N LEU A 52 12.40 34.59 18.70
CA LEU A 52 12.92 35.76 17.97
C LEU A 52 13.77 36.71 18.80
N ALA A 53 13.28 37.20 19.94
CA ALA A 53 14.08 38.01 20.85
C ALA A 53 15.29 37.21 21.37
N TYR A 54 15.05 35.96 21.78
CA TYR A 54 16.11 35.04 22.20
C TYR A 54 17.01 34.65 21.03
N ALA A 55 16.45 34.38 19.84
CA ALA A 55 17.25 34.02 18.66
C ALA A 55 18.17 35.17 18.23
N THR A 56 17.65 36.40 18.13
CA THR A 56 18.45 37.60 17.84
C THR A 56 19.55 37.82 18.88
N HIS A 57 19.23 37.67 20.18
CA HIS A 57 20.21 37.81 21.26
C HIS A 57 21.26 36.69 21.28
N ILE A 58 20.86 35.46 20.99
CA ILE A 58 21.78 34.34 20.82
C ILE A 58 22.71 34.60 19.63
N TYR A 59 22.18 35.02 18.48
CA TYR A 59 23.01 35.23 17.29
C TYR A 59 23.98 36.39 17.46
N SER A 60 23.62 37.46 18.17
CA SER A 60 24.58 38.51 18.53
C SER A 60 25.68 37.97 19.44
N THR A 61 25.30 37.20 20.47
CA THR A 61 26.26 36.60 21.41
C THR A 61 27.20 35.62 20.72
N ILE A 62 26.67 34.74 19.86
CA ILE A 62 27.47 33.81 19.05
C ILE A 62 28.45 34.58 18.17
N ARG A 63 27.97 35.63 17.47
CA ARG A 63 28.82 36.46 16.61
C ARG A 63 29.99 37.07 17.39
N ASP A 64 29.75 37.55 18.60
CA ASP A 64 30.80 38.11 19.45
C ASP A 64 31.77 37.03 19.94
N GLN A 65 31.28 35.83 20.31
CA GLN A 65 32.10 34.72 20.77
C GLN A 65 32.98 34.10 19.68
N ILE A 66 32.51 34.05 18.43
CA ILE A 66 33.30 33.52 17.31
C ILE A 66 34.22 34.57 16.69
N ARG A 67 34.13 35.83 17.12
CA ARG A 67 34.91 36.94 16.56
C ARG A 67 36.40 36.71 16.76
N GLY A 68 37.16 36.78 15.67
CA GLY A 68 38.60 36.58 15.68
C GLY A 68 39.05 35.11 15.68
N LEU A 69 38.12 34.15 15.75
CA LEU A 69 38.44 32.74 15.54
C LEU A 69 38.62 32.45 14.03
N ASP A 70 39.57 31.58 13.72
CA ASP A 70 39.73 31.03 12.38
C ASP A 70 38.68 29.94 12.10
N ILE A 71 37.43 30.36 11.95
CA ILE A 71 36.33 29.45 11.59
C ILE A 71 36.54 28.95 10.16
N GLY A 72 36.65 27.64 10.01
CA GLY A 72 36.75 26.95 8.72
C GLY A 72 35.54 26.07 8.40
N ILE A 73 34.82 25.61 9.43
CA ILE A 73 33.72 24.66 9.28
C ILE A 73 32.48 25.17 10.04
N LEU A 74 31.33 25.11 9.40
CA LEU A 74 30.02 25.24 10.03
C LEU A 74 29.26 23.91 9.88
N VAL A 75 28.84 23.31 10.98
CA VAL A 75 27.95 22.15 11.00
C VAL A 75 26.61 22.57 11.61
N ASN A 76 25.61 22.77 10.75
CA ASN A 76 24.24 23.03 11.17
C ASN A 76 23.54 21.71 11.50
N ASN A 77 23.73 21.22 12.73
CA ASN A 77 23.22 19.94 13.20
C ASN A 77 21.89 20.05 13.98
N VAL A 78 21.55 21.24 14.47
CA VAL A 78 20.34 21.44 15.28
C VAL A 78 19.07 21.02 14.54
N GLY A 79 18.16 20.39 15.27
CA GLY A 79 16.81 20.13 14.78
C GLY A 79 15.96 19.44 15.82
N MET A 80 14.64 19.58 15.67
CA MET A 80 13.62 18.91 16.46
C MET A 80 12.64 18.18 15.54
N SER A 81 11.96 17.19 16.09
CA SER A 81 10.87 16.46 15.45
C SER A 81 9.65 16.46 16.39
N TYR A 82 8.63 15.71 16.02
CA TYR A 82 7.48 15.44 16.87
C TYR A 82 7.88 14.49 18.00
N ASP A 83 7.20 14.57 19.15
CA ASP A 83 7.36 13.59 20.23
C ASP A 83 6.80 12.21 19.81
N TYR A 84 5.75 12.21 18.99
CA TYR A 84 5.16 11.06 18.32
C TYR A 84 4.55 11.49 16.97
N PRO A 85 4.53 10.63 15.94
CA PRO A 85 3.92 11.02 14.66
C PRO A 85 2.41 11.20 14.81
N GLU A 86 1.91 12.33 14.30
CA GLU A 86 0.54 12.81 14.52
C GLU A 86 -0.04 13.41 13.22
N VAL A 87 -1.35 13.28 13.01
CA VAL A 87 -2.02 13.90 11.87
C VAL A 87 -1.95 15.43 12.04
N PHE A 88 -1.64 16.16 10.98
CA PHE A 88 -1.31 17.58 11.08
C PHE A 88 -2.42 18.44 11.71
N ASP A 89 -3.69 18.09 11.54
CA ASP A 89 -4.84 18.78 12.16
C ASP A 89 -5.02 18.48 13.66
N LYS A 90 -4.33 17.45 14.19
CA LYS A 90 -4.43 17.00 15.58
C LYS A 90 -3.26 17.44 16.46
N VAL A 91 -2.31 18.17 15.92
CA VAL A 91 -1.16 18.66 16.68
C VAL A 91 -1.61 19.68 17.73
N GLU A 92 -1.58 19.28 19.00
CA GLU A 92 -1.91 20.18 20.12
C GLU A 92 -0.93 21.35 20.21
N ASN A 93 -1.44 22.54 20.59
CA ASN A 93 -0.66 23.79 20.62
C ASN A 93 0.08 24.07 19.29
N SER A 94 -0.57 23.74 18.17
CA SER A 94 0.01 23.73 16.82
C SER A 94 0.80 25.01 16.53
N GLU A 95 0.29 26.20 16.81
CA GLU A 95 1.00 27.45 16.51
C GLU A 95 2.35 27.55 17.25
N SER A 96 2.40 27.21 18.54
CA SER A 96 3.64 27.24 19.32
C SER A 96 4.63 26.18 18.85
N PHE A 97 4.15 24.96 18.62
CA PHE A 97 4.97 23.85 18.15
C PHE A 97 5.49 24.09 16.73
N MET A 98 4.63 24.54 15.81
CA MET A 98 4.97 24.85 14.42
C MET A 98 6.05 25.92 14.37
N ASN A 99 5.87 27.01 15.11
CA ASN A 99 6.85 28.09 15.21
C ASN A 99 8.18 27.59 15.79
N LYS A 100 8.16 26.77 16.85
CA LYS A 100 9.38 26.18 17.43
C LYS A 100 10.11 25.32 16.41
N MET A 101 9.41 24.45 15.68
CA MET A 101 10.01 23.57 14.68
C MET A 101 10.58 24.35 13.50
N LEU A 102 9.86 25.35 12.98
CA LEU A 102 10.37 26.23 11.92
C LEU A 102 11.62 26.99 12.39
N ARG A 103 11.60 27.59 13.58
CA ARG A 103 12.76 28.32 14.11
C ARG A 103 13.98 27.39 14.32
N CYS A 104 13.73 26.21 14.87
CA CYS A 104 14.76 25.23 15.19
C CYS A 104 15.36 24.59 13.92
N ASN A 105 14.53 24.24 12.94
CA ASN A 105 14.98 23.48 11.76
C ASN A 105 15.30 24.36 10.54
N VAL A 106 14.68 25.53 10.40
CA VAL A 106 14.74 26.40 9.20
C VAL A 106 15.48 27.71 9.51
N ASP A 107 15.05 28.47 10.52
CA ASP A 107 15.67 29.77 10.79
C ASP A 107 17.11 29.60 11.26
N SER A 108 17.38 28.60 12.10
CA SER A 108 18.71 28.33 12.66
C SER A 108 19.78 28.11 11.58
N VAL A 109 19.51 27.22 10.62
CA VAL A 109 20.42 26.93 9.52
C VAL A 109 20.61 28.17 8.65
N SER A 110 19.55 28.94 8.41
CA SER A 110 19.58 30.11 7.54
C SER A 110 20.43 31.23 8.16
N GLN A 111 20.21 31.52 9.45
CA GLN A 111 20.89 32.58 10.18
C GLN A 111 22.37 32.27 10.45
N MET A 112 22.68 31.05 10.89
CA MET A 112 24.06 30.64 11.14
C MET A 112 24.88 30.59 9.85
N THR A 113 24.27 30.09 8.76
CA THR A 113 24.89 30.12 7.44
C THR A 113 25.14 31.57 6.99
N HIS A 114 24.13 32.44 7.07
CA HIS A 114 24.28 33.85 6.69
C HIS A 114 25.35 34.58 7.51
N MET A 115 25.50 34.24 8.79
CA MET A 115 26.50 34.83 9.68
C MET A 115 27.93 34.44 9.30
N ILE A 116 28.19 33.16 9.00
CA ILE A 116 29.55 32.63 8.84
C ILE A 116 30.01 32.62 7.38
N LEU A 117 29.08 32.45 6.43
CA LEU A 117 29.39 32.31 5.01
C LEU A 117 30.24 33.46 4.43
N PRO A 118 30.01 34.76 4.75
CA PRO A 118 30.83 35.84 4.22
C PRO A 118 32.33 35.69 4.53
N ASP A 119 32.67 35.24 5.74
CA ASP A 119 34.06 35.05 6.15
C ASP A 119 34.71 33.85 5.43
N LEU A 120 33.98 32.74 5.29
CA LEU A 120 34.45 31.57 4.53
C LEU A 120 34.71 31.93 3.06
N ILE A 121 33.84 32.74 2.47
CA ILE A 121 34.00 33.20 1.08
C ILE A 121 35.17 34.16 0.95
N LYS A 122 35.37 35.07 1.91
CA LYS A 122 36.52 35.98 1.93
C LYS A 122 37.84 35.20 1.98
N LYS A 123 37.89 34.11 2.75
CA LYS A 123 39.02 33.18 2.80
C LYS A 123 39.15 32.31 1.55
N ARG A 124 38.10 32.23 0.72
CA ARG A 124 37.94 31.26 -0.39
C ARG A 124 38.21 29.82 0.06
N ASN A 125 37.87 29.52 1.30
CA ASN A 125 38.12 28.23 1.92
C ASN A 125 37.12 28.04 3.06
N GLY A 126 36.33 26.98 2.98
CA GLY A 126 35.40 26.64 4.05
C GLY A 126 34.50 25.47 3.70
N LEU A 127 33.88 24.92 4.73
CA LEU A 127 32.92 23.83 4.64
C LEU A 127 31.67 24.15 5.46
N ILE A 128 30.50 24.01 4.83
CA ILE A 128 29.20 24.08 5.49
C ILE A 128 28.53 22.72 5.33
N VAL A 129 28.20 22.07 6.45
CA VAL A 129 27.43 20.82 6.50
C VAL A 129 26.08 21.12 7.13
N ASN A 130 25.01 20.96 6.37
CA ASN A 130 23.65 21.19 6.82
C ASN A 130 22.94 19.85 6.99
N VAL A 131 22.50 19.55 8.22
CA VAL A 131 21.88 18.26 8.57
C VAL A 131 20.38 18.31 8.28
N SER A 132 20.01 17.78 7.12
CA SER A 132 18.64 17.49 6.70
C SER A 132 18.18 16.13 7.29
N SER A 133 17.46 15.33 6.52
CA SER A 133 16.96 14.00 6.84
C SER A 133 16.54 13.28 5.56
N ILE A 134 16.55 11.95 5.55
CA ILE A 134 15.87 11.17 4.50
C ILE A 134 14.39 11.56 4.35
N SER A 135 13.73 11.97 5.45
CA SER A 135 12.34 12.46 5.46
C SER A 135 12.16 13.77 4.71
N GLY A 136 13.24 14.51 4.42
CA GLY A 136 13.18 15.71 3.59
C GLY A 136 13.11 15.43 2.09
N ARG A 137 13.23 14.17 1.67
CA ARG A 137 13.30 13.77 0.25
C ARG A 137 12.09 13.00 -0.25
N TYR A 138 11.27 12.50 0.66
CA TYR A 138 10.01 11.84 0.36
C TYR A 138 8.93 12.39 1.28
N PRO A 139 7.67 12.45 0.84
CA PRO A 139 6.56 12.72 1.74
C PRO A 139 6.54 11.64 2.83
N VAL A 140 6.70 12.05 4.10
CA VAL A 140 6.52 11.17 5.26
C VAL A 140 5.27 11.62 6.01
N PRO A 141 4.12 10.93 5.80
CA PRO A 141 2.88 11.23 6.52
C PRO A 141 3.08 11.21 8.04
N LEU A 142 2.23 11.94 8.77
CA LEU A 142 2.31 12.12 10.23
C LEU A 142 3.53 12.91 10.76
N LEU A 143 4.48 13.25 9.87
CA LEU A 143 5.63 14.10 10.14
C LEU A 143 5.69 15.25 9.12
N ALA A 144 4.53 15.74 8.68
CA ALA A 144 4.39 16.65 7.54
C ALA A 144 5.25 17.91 7.70
N LEU A 145 5.19 18.57 8.87
CA LEU A 145 5.98 19.77 9.12
C LEU A 145 7.47 19.46 9.20
N TYR A 146 7.85 18.39 9.91
CA TYR A 146 9.25 17.98 10.06
C TYR A 146 9.86 17.69 8.69
N SER A 147 9.18 16.89 7.87
CA SER A 147 9.58 16.57 6.50
C SER A 147 9.71 17.82 5.65
N GLY A 148 8.73 18.75 5.74
CA GLY A 148 8.79 20.05 5.08
C GLY A 148 10.00 20.88 5.49
N THR A 149 10.30 20.98 6.80
CA THR A 149 11.48 21.70 7.28
C THR A 149 12.79 21.06 6.82
N LYS A 150 12.86 19.72 6.74
CA LYS A 150 14.06 19.03 6.27
C LYS A 150 14.20 19.09 4.75
N ALA A 151 13.09 19.14 4.01
CA ALA A 151 13.07 19.44 2.58
C ALA A 151 13.61 20.85 2.31
N PHE A 152 13.22 21.85 3.11
CA PHE A 152 13.82 23.19 3.06
C PHE A 152 15.34 23.10 3.25
N VAL A 153 15.83 22.41 4.28
CA VAL A 153 17.28 22.29 4.53
C VAL A 153 18.01 21.62 3.36
N ASP A 154 17.47 20.55 2.76
CA ASP A 154 18.08 19.89 1.59
C ASP A 154 18.15 20.84 0.41
N PHE A 155 17.03 21.46 0.06
CA PHE A 155 16.94 22.33 -1.11
C PHE A 155 17.78 23.61 -0.94
N PHE A 156 17.69 24.26 0.23
CA PHE A 156 18.51 25.41 0.61
C PHE A 156 20.01 25.11 0.46
N SER A 157 20.46 23.98 0.99
CA SER A 157 21.87 23.60 0.96
C SER A 157 22.37 23.34 -0.46
N ARG A 158 21.56 22.71 -1.30
CA ARG A 158 21.91 22.42 -2.69
C ARG A 158 21.95 23.69 -3.53
N SER A 159 21.00 24.60 -3.34
CA SER A 159 21.03 25.92 -3.98
C SER A 159 22.29 26.70 -3.58
N LEU A 160 22.59 26.71 -2.28
CA LEU A 160 23.77 27.41 -1.76
C LEU A 160 25.09 26.78 -2.24
N ALA A 161 25.14 25.46 -2.40
CA ALA A 161 26.30 24.77 -2.97
C ALA A 161 26.61 25.27 -4.39
N VAL A 162 25.58 25.50 -5.20
CA VAL A 162 25.73 26.08 -6.56
C VAL A 162 26.25 27.51 -6.48
N GLU A 163 25.71 28.34 -5.59
CA GLU A 163 26.17 29.72 -5.39
C GLU A 163 27.63 29.80 -4.91
N CYS A 164 28.08 28.80 -4.13
CA CYS A 164 29.41 28.76 -3.54
C CYS A 164 30.46 28.04 -4.39
N ALA A 165 30.06 27.31 -5.44
CA ALA A 165 30.93 26.43 -6.22
C ALA A 165 32.23 27.11 -6.71
N ASN A 166 32.16 28.37 -7.14
CA ASN A 166 33.30 29.16 -7.63
C ASN A 166 33.91 30.11 -6.59
N ARG A 167 33.46 30.02 -5.34
CA ARG A 167 33.83 30.91 -4.23
C ARG A 167 34.69 30.21 -3.17
N GLY A 168 35.11 28.96 -3.43
CA GLY A 168 36.02 28.20 -2.56
C GLY A 168 35.37 27.67 -1.28
N VAL A 169 34.04 27.67 -1.19
CA VAL A 169 33.29 27.16 -0.05
C VAL A 169 32.48 25.96 -0.49
N LEU A 170 32.65 24.84 0.21
CA LEU A 170 31.87 23.63 -0.02
C LEU A 170 30.63 23.65 0.85
N VAL A 171 29.48 23.36 0.26
CA VAL A 171 28.22 23.21 0.99
C VAL A 171 27.68 21.81 0.73
N GLN A 172 27.40 21.09 1.81
CA GLN A 172 26.91 19.72 1.79
C GLN A 172 25.57 19.61 2.49
N SER A 173 24.60 19.00 1.82
CA SER A 173 23.40 18.48 2.47
C SER A 173 23.64 17.07 2.98
N LEU A 174 23.52 16.89 4.30
CA LEU A 174 23.62 15.61 4.98
C LEU A 174 22.22 15.11 5.34
N CYS A 175 21.75 14.02 4.74
CA CYS A 175 20.40 13.47 4.95
C CYS A 175 20.44 12.12 5.71
N PRO A 176 20.64 12.13 7.04
CA PRO A 176 20.64 10.91 7.84
C PRO A 176 19.30 10.17 7.80
N GLY A 177 19.36 8.84 7.87
CA GLY A 177 18.30 7.99 8.42
C GLY A 177 18.32 8.00 9.95
N PHE A 178 17.86 6.93 10.60
CA PHE A 178 17.89 6.85 12.05
C PHE A 178 19.32 6.73 12.59
N VAL A 179 19.64 7.50 13.64
CA VAL A 179 20.90 7.45 14.38
C VAL A 179 20.58 7.40 15.87
N CYS A 180 21.24 6.53 16.64
CA CYS A 180 21.02 6.44 18.08
C CYS A 180 21.28 7.79 18.77
N SER A 181 20.20 8.48 19.13
CA SER A 181 20.25 9.87 19.59
C SER A 181 19.04 10.19 20.48
N LYS A 182 19.10 11.31 21.20
CA LYS A 182 17.94 11.83 21.95
C LYS A 182 16.75 12.09 21.02
N LEU A 183 16.99 12.69 19.85
CA LEU A 183 15.96 13.00 18.85
C LEU A 183 15.22 11.76 18.35
N SER A 184 15.94 10.67 18.08
CA SER A 184 15.34 9.42 17.57
C SER A 184 14.62 8.58 18.64
N GLY A 185 14.90 8.80 19.93
CA GLY A 185 14.52 7.87 21.01
C GLY A 185 15.23 6.51 21.01
N ILE A 186 16.00 6.18 19.96
CA ILE A 186 16.66 4.87 19.81
C ILE A 186 17.96 4.83 20.62
N ARG A 187 18.15 3.74 21.38
CA ARG A 187 19.31 3.54 22.27
C ARG A 187 20.24 2.40 21.86
N LYS A 188 19.76 1.43 21.07
CA LYS A 188 20.56 0.28 20.63
C LYS A 188 20.91 0.43 19.14
N PRO A 189 22.18 0.27 18.76
CA PRO A 189 22.57 0.32 17.36
C PRO A 189 22.11 -0.92 16.59
N SER A 190 21.93 -0.76 15.28
CA SER A 190 21.62 -1.82 14.33
C SER A 190 22.38 -1.59 13.02
N LEU A 191 22.25 -2.52 12.07
CA LEU A 191 22.84 -2.36 10.73
C LEU A 191 22.41 -1.06 10.04
N PHE A 192 21.17 -0.62 10.28
CA PHE A 192 20.56 0.56 9.66
C PHE A 192 20.42 1.75 10.64
N THR A 193 20.97 1.63 11.84
CA THR A 193 20.88 2.67 12.87
C THR A 193 22.20 2.72 13.63
N PRO A 194 23.21 3.43 13.11
CA PRO A 194 24.51 3.55 13.76
C PRO A 194 24.43 4.36 15.06
N THR A 195 25.43 4.20 15.91
CA THR A 195 25.66 5.15 17.01
C THR A 195 26.00 6.54 16.46
N ALA A 196 25.79 7.59 17.26
CA ALA A 196 26.13 8.96 16.85
C ALA A 196 27.62 9.10 16.48
N GLU A 197 28.52 8.43 17.20
CA GLU A 197 29.96 8.43 16.93
C GLU A 197 30.28 7.74 15.59
N GLN A 198 29.76 6.53 15.37
CA GLN A 198 29.94 5.81 14.10
C GLN A 198 29.40 6.61 12.91
N TYR A 199 28.23 7.23 13.09
CA TYR A 199 27.63 8.07 12.06
C TYR A 199 28.49 9.30 11.75
N ALA A 200 28.97 10.00 12.78
CA ALA A 200 29.81 11.17 12.62
C ALA A 200 31.12 10.85 11.88
N ILE A 201 31.80 9.76 12.27
CA ILE A 201 33.01 9.27 11.59
C ILE A 201 32.70 8.99 10.11
N SER A 202 31.66 8.20 9.84
CA SER A 202 31.27 7.82 8.48
C SER A 202 30.85 9.02 7.61
N ALA A 203 30.19 10.02 8.21
CA ALA A 203 29.79 11.24 7.52
C ALA A 203 31.00 12.12 7.19
N LEU A 204 31.98 12.21 8.10
CA LEU A 204 33.23 12.94 7.88
C LEU A 204 34.09 12.34 6.76
N GLU A 205 34.01 11.03 6.52
CA GLU A 205 34.67 10.37 5.38
C GLU A 205 34.00 10.65 4.02
N ARG A 206 32.85 11.31 4.01
CA ARG A 206 32.02 11.59 2.82
C ARG A 206 31.80 13.08 2.58
N VAL A 207 32.61 13.91 3.22
CA VAL A 207 32.57 15.37 3.09
C VAL A 207 32.97 15.76 1.66
N ALA A 208 32.41 16.87 1.15
CA ALA A 208 32.56 17.38 -0.23
C ALA A 208 31.72 16.74 -1.33
N LEU A 209 30.79 15.85 -0.98
CA LEU A 209 29.65 15.62 -1.86
C LEU A 209 28.62 16.74 -1.61
N PRO A 210 28.00 17.34 -2.65
CA PRO A 210 26.89 18.27 -2.46
C PRO A 210 25.74 17.65 -1.66
N TYR A 211 25.64 16.32 -1.69
CA TYR A 211 24.66 15.51 -0.99
C TYR A 211 25.23 14.15 -0.57
N THR A 212 24.88 13.70 0.65
CA THR A 212 25.05 12.32 1.10
C THR A 212 24.12 12.00 2.26
N THR A 213 23.80 10.72 2.47
CA THR A 213 23.17 10.23 3.71
C THR A 213 24.16 9.99 4.86
N GLY A 214 25.46 10.19 4.62
CA GLY A 214 26.53 10.07 5.62
C GLY A 214 26.88 8.63 6.04
N PHE A 215 26.04 7.65 5.73
CA PHE A 215 26.23 6.26 6.14
C PHE A 215 25.74 5.31 5.05
N TRP A 216 26.54 4.30 4.71
CA TRP A 216 26.29 3.41 3.57
C TRP A 216 24.92 2.69 3.65
N ALA A 217 24.50 2.28 4.86
CA ALA A 217 23.22 1.61 5.05
C ALA A 217 22.03 2.55 4.82
N HIS A 218 22.20 3.85 5.07
CA HIS A 218 21.19 4.86 4.76
C HIS A 218 21.11 5.14 3.25
N GLU A 219 22.23 5.08 2.51
CA GLU A 219 22.20 5.17 1.03
C GLU A 219 21.41 4.02 0.41
N ILE A 220 21.57 2.81 0.97
CA ILE A 220 20.74 1.65 0.62
C ILE A 220 19.27 2.01 0.86
N GLN A 221 18.88 2.40 2.08
CA GLN A 221 17.48 2.76 2.40
C GLN A 221 16.89 3.82 1.45
N MET A 222 17.65 4.87 1.12
CA MET A 222 17.24 5.91 0.18
C MET A 222 17.07 5.41 -1.26
N SER A 223 17.81 4.39 -1.67
CA SER A 223 17.72 3.88 -3.05
C SER A 223 16.50 3.01 -3.31
N PHE A 224 15.78 2.57 -2.27
CA PHE A 224 14.83 1.46 -2.39
C PHE A 224 13.35 1.85 -2.36
N ILE A 225 12.85 2.84 -1.62
CA ILE A 225 11.37 3.07 -1.54
C ILE A 225 10.90 4.12 -2.56
N GLU A 226 10.83 3.74 -3.83
CA GLU A 226 10.11 4.49 -4.86
C GLU A 226 8.70 3.91 -5.00
N VAL A 227 7.69 4.67 -4.58
CA VAL A 227 6.29 4.36 -4.86
C VAL A 227 5.88 5.24 -6.02
N THR A 228 5.69 4.64 -7.20
CA THR A 228 5.14 5.36 -8.34
C THR A 228 3.67 5.69 -8.10
N GLN A 229 3.18 6.79 -8.71
CA GLN A 229 1.79 7.21 -8.59
C GLN A 229 0.79 6.11 -9.03
N ASP A 230 1.21 5.28 -10.00
CA ASP A 230 0.40 4.18 -10.53
C ASP A 230 0.44 2.90 -9.68
N SER A 231 1.28 2.85 -8.63
CA SER A 231 1.43 1.68 -7.77
C SER A 231 0.09 1.27 -7.13
N HIS A 232 -0.21 -0.02 -7.14
CA HIS A 232 -1.34 -0.56 -6.37
C HIS A 232 -1.14 -0.41 -4.86
N PHE A 233 0.11 -0.27 -4.39
CA PHE A 233 0.46 -0.39 -2.97
C PHE A 233 1.14 0.87 -2.43
N PRO A 234 0.51 2.06 -2.48
CA PRO A 234 1.06 3.22 -1.77
C PRO A 234 0.79 3.11 -0.26
N ILE A 235 1.31 4.07 0.51
CA ILE A 235 1.15 4.11 1.97
C ILE A 235 -0.31 4.27 2.42
N GLN A 236 -1.20 4.73 1.54
CA GLN A 236 -2.64 4.80 1.75
C GLN A 236 -3.29 3.41 1.66
N ASN A 237 -2.67 2.42 1.01
CA ASN A 237 -3.23 1.09 0.89
C ASN A 237 -2.85 0.20 2.09
N LEU A 238 -1.59 -0.24 2.17
CA LEU A 238 -1.07 -1.16 3.20
C LEU A 238 -1.94 -2.44 3.38
N PRO A 239 -2.13 -3.26 2.33
CA PRO A 239 -2.91 -4.47 2.43
C PRO A 239 -2.12 -5.59 3.11
N TYR A 240 -2.83 -6.51 3.76
CA TYR A 240 -2.23 -7.65 4.47
C TYR A 240 -2.20 -8.90 3.59
N GLY A 241 -1.14 -9.70 3.70
CA GLY A 241 -1.01 -10.96 2.98
C GLY A 241 -0.11 -11.94 3.72
N VAL A 242 -0.04 -13.18 3.21
CA VAL A 242 0.85 -14.22 3.71
C VAL A 242 1.85 -14.55 2.62
N PHE A 243 3.13 -14.56 2.98
CA PHE A 243 4.22 -14.84 2.05
C PHE A 243 5.27 -15.76 2.66
N SER A 244 6.05 -16.38 1.79
CA SER A 244 7.32 -17.02 2.10
C SER A 244 8.35 -16.56 1.07
N THR A 245 9.60 -16.98 1.23
CA THR A 245 10.67 -16.69 0.27
C THR A 245 11.43 -17.98 -0.02
N ASN A 246 12.18 -18.04 -1.13
CA ASN A 246 12.93 -19.25 -1.50
C ASN A 246 13.95 -19.68 -0.43
N ASP A 247 14.48 -18.73 0.33
CA ASP A 247 15.41 -18.92 1.44
C ASP A 247 14.71 -19.19 2.79
N ASN A 248 13.40 -18.95 2.90
CA ASN A 248 12.64 -19.17 4.12
C ASN A 248 11.20 -19.61 3.81
N SER A 249 10.97 -20.92 3.90
CA SER A 249 9.69 -21.58 3.63
C SER A 249 8.61 -21.33 4.69
N ARG A 250 8.94 -20.71 5.82
CA ARG A 250 7.93 -20.36 6.82
C ARG A 250 6.98 -19.32 6.25
N HIS A 251 5.68 -19.59 6.35
CA HIS A 251 4.63 -18.63 6.03
C HIS A 251 4.62 -17.50 7.08
N ARG A 252 4.67 -16.25 6.62
CA ARG A 252 4.75 -15.07 7.46
C ARG A 252 3.75 -14.03 7.00
N ILE A 253 3.23 -13.27 7.96
CA ILE A 253 2.31 -12.18 7.67
C ILE A 253 3.11 -10.97 7.20
N GLY A 254 2.70 -10.39 6.08
CA GLY A 254 3.33 -9.23 5.47
C GLY A 254 2.35 -8.14 5.05
N VAL A 255 2.87 -6.94 4.82
CA VAL A 255 2.11 -5.78 4.32
C VAL A 255 2.76 -5.21 3.06
N ALA A 256 2.01 -5.04 1.98
CA ALA A 256 2.57 -4.52 0.73
C ALA A 256 2.78 -2.99 0.78
N ILE A 257 3.94 -2.53 0.28
CA ILE A 257 4.27 -1.11 0.11
C ILE A 257 5.24 -0.93 -1.07
N GLY A 258 4.84 -0.17 -2.09
CA GLY A 258 5.54 -0.08 -3.36
C GLY A 258 5.74 -1.47 -3.97
N LYS A 259 6.99 -1.80 -4.26
CA LYS A 259 7.43 -3.14 -4.73
C LYS A 259 7.89 -4.07 -3.60
N TYR A 260 7.63 -3.72 -2.34
CA TYR A 260 8.10 -4.45 -1.17
C TYR A 260 6.97 -5.02 -0.33
N ILE A 261 7.35 -5.89 0.60
CA ILE A 261 6.54 -6.48 1.66
C ILE A 261 7.24 -6.19 2.99
N VAL A 262 6.49 -5.63 3.94
CA VAL A 262 6.93 -5.48 5.33
C VAL A 262 6.61 -6.75 6.10
N ASP A 263 7.64 -7.48 6.55
CA ASP A 263 7.48 -8.70 7.34
C ASP A 263 7.08 -8.36 8.79
N LEU A 264 5.81 -8.59 9.14
CA LEU A 264 5.28 -8.20 10.44
C LEU A 264 5.91 -8.99 11.59
N SER A 265 6.38 -10.22 11.34
CA SER A 265 7.04 -11.03 12.36
C SER A 265 8.35 -10.40 12.84
N GLN A 266 9.04 -9.67 11.96
CA GLN A 266 10.31 -9.00 12.26
C GLN A 266 10.12 -7.69 13.04
N ILE A 267 9.00 -7.01 12.80
CA ILE A 267 8.70 -5.71 13.42
C ILE A 267 7.65 -5.80 14.54
N LYS A 268 7.16 -7.00 14.89
CA LYS A 268 6.06 -7.18 15.84
C LYS A 268 6.26 -6.48 17.19
N HIS A 269 7.52 -6.42 17.65
CA HIS A 269 7.94 -5.77 18.90
C HIS A 269 7.69 -4.25 18.92
N LEU A 270 7.48 -3.64 17.75
CA LEU A 270 7.18 -2.22 17.60
C LEU A 270 5.71 -1.90 17.84
N PHE A 271 4.79 -2.87 17.81
CA PHE A 271 3.37 -2.66 18.09
C PHE A 271 3.11 -2.65 19.61
N ASN A 272 3.62 -1.63 20.29
CA ASN A 272 3.57 -1.48 21.76
C ASN A 272 2.44 -0.57 22.25
N GLY A 273 1.43 -0.30 21.40
CA GLY A 273 0.25 0.46 21.77
C GLY A 273 -0.67 -0.30 22.75
N PRO A 274 -1.67 0.39 23.31
CA PRO A 274 -2.52 -0.15 24.36
C PRO A 274 -3.30 -1.40 23.94
N VAL A 275 -3.63 -1.56 22.65
CA VAL A 275 -4.38 -2.70 22.16
C VAL A 275 -3.47 -3.87 21.77
N MET A 276 -2.31 -3.61 21.17
CA MET A 276 -1.45 -4.63 20.58
C MET A 276 -0.31 -5.13 21.47
N LYS A 277 0.10 -4.38 22.52
CA LYS A 277 1.27 -4.73 23.34
C LYS A 277 1.31 -6.18 23.83
N ASP A 278 0.16 -6.75 24.19
CA ASP A 278 0.02 -8.10 24.73
C ASP A 278 -0.48 -9.12 23.69
N LYS A 279 -0.61 -8.70 22.42
CA LYS A 279 -1.18 -9.49 21.31
C LYS A 279 -0.26 -9.60 20.10
N GLN A 280 1.02 -9.26 20.24
CA GLN A 280 1.99 -9.22 19.14
C GLN A 280 2.28 -10.59 18.51
N SER A 281 2.01 -11.69 19.24
CA SER A 281 2.20 -13.07 18.77
C SER A 281 1.34 -13.43 17.57
N VAL A 282 0.24 -12.71 17.31
CA VAL A 282 -0.60 -12.92 16.11
C VAL A 282 0.20 -12.76 14.82
N PHE A 283 1.31 -12.00 14.84
CA PHE A 283 2.19 -11.82 13.67
C PHE A 283 3.21 -12.95 13.47
N ASP A 284 3.29 -13.91 14.39
CA ASP A 284 4.06 -15.13 14.21
C ASP A 284 3.27 -16.24 13.50
N GLN A 285 1.96 -16.05 13.34
CA GLN A 285 1.07 -17.05 12.78
C GLN A 285 1.30 -17.23 11.27
N PRO A 286 1.05 -18.45 10.75
CA PRO A 286 1.21 -18.74 9.32
C PRO A 286 0.08 -18.16 8.47
N VAL A 287 -1.01 -17.68 9.08
CA VAL A 287 -2.20 -17.12 8.43
C VAL A 287 -2.80 -15.98 9.26
N LEU A 288 -3.62 -15.13 8.65
CA LEU A 288 -4.17 -13.92 9.28
C LEU A 288 -5.30 -14.17 10.30
N ASN A 289 -5.81 -15.39 10.46
CA ASN A 289 -7.03 -15.66 11.26
C ASN A 289 -6.97 -15.11 12.69
N GLU A 290 -5.86 -15.28 13.43
CA GLU A 290 -5.75 -14.74 14.80
C GLU A 290 -5.72 -13.21 14.82
N PHE A 291 -5.13 -12.57 13.81
CA PHE A 291 -5.15 -11.12 13.67
C PHE A 291 -6.56 -10.61 13.29
N MET A 292 -7.25 -11.33 12.39
CA MET A 292 -8.66 -11.08 12.04
C MET A 292 -9.59 -11.27 13.24
N ALA A 293 -9.26 -12.18 14.17
CA ALA A 293 -10.06 -12.42 15.38
C ALA A 293 -10.00 -11.27 16.39
N LEU A 294 -9.01 -10.37 16.27
CA LEU A 294 -8.97 -9.14 17.05
C LEU A 294 -10.09 -8.17 16.63
N ASP A 295 -10.33 -7.12 17.41
CA ASP A 295 -11.32 -6.11 17.06
C ASP A 295 -10.77 -5.03 16.13
N SER A 296 -11.67 -4.19 15.59
CA SER A 296 -11.29 -3.10 14.69
C SER A 296 -10.34 -2.08 15.32
N LYS A 297 -10.25 -2.01 16.66
CA LYS A 297 -9.28 -1.13 17.34
C LYS A 297 -7.86 -1.66 17.16
N ALA A 298 -7.67 -2.98 17.24
CA ALA A 298 -6.38 -3.60 16.97
C ALA A 298 -5.92 -3.35 15.53
N TRP A 299 -6.80 -3.52 14.55
CA TRP A 299 -6.47 -3.31 13.13
C TRP A 299 -6.07 -1.86 12.85
N LYS A 300 -6.81 -0.90 13.42
CA LYS A 300 -6.52 0.54 13.34
C LYS A 300 -5.19 0.89 14.01
N GLU A 301 -4.92 0.34 15.20
CA GLU A 301 -3.66 0.55 15.90
C GLU A 301 -2.49 0.05 15.05
N VAL A 302 -2.53 -1.19 14.55
CA VAL A 302 -1.49 -1.76 13.69
C VAL A 302 -1.26 -0.92 12.44
N ARG A 303 -2.34 -0.53 11.74
CA ARG A 303 -2.25 0.33 10.55
C ARG A 303 -1.57 1.67 10.86
N SER A 304 -1.85 2.29 12.00
CA SER A 304 -1.21 3.55 12.41
C SER A 304 0.30 3.40 12.65
N TYR A 305 0.76 2.24 13.10
CA TYR A 305 2.18 1.93 13.26
C TYR A 305 2.84 1.59 11.92
N LEU A 306 2.16 0.87 11.03
CA LEU A 306 2.72 0.48 9.73
C LEU A 306 3.08 1.67 8.84
N GLN A 307 2.36 2.79 8.99
CA GLN A 307 2.71 4.06 8.34
C GLN A 307 4.07 4.63 8.80
N LYS A 308 4.68 4.07 9.85
CA LYS A 308 5.88 4.58 10.51
C LYS A 308 7.11 3.66 10.32
N LEU A 309 7.00 2.52 9.63
CA LEU A 309 7.96 1.40 9.78
C LEU A 309 8.69 0.96 8.51
N LEU A 310 9.89 0.41 8.74
CA LEU A 310 10.91 0.02 7.75
C LEU A 310 11.39 -1.42 8.03
N ALA A 311 11.01 -2.38 7.19
CA ALA A 311 11.62 -3.70 7.01
C ALA A 311 11.07 -4.23 5.68
N PHE A 312 11.90 -4.71 4.75
CA PHE A 312 11.44 -4.92 3.37
C PHE A 312 11.96 -6.21 2.77
N VAL A 313 11.05 -6.94 2.12
CA VAL A 313 11.32 -8.03 1.18
C VAL A 313 10.79 -7.57 -0.19
N GLU A 314 11.54 -7.77 -1.28
CA GLU A 314 11.01 -7.43 -2.61
C GLU A 314 9.89 -8.42 -3.00
N GLN A 315 8.77 -7.90 -3.52
CA GLN A 315 7.61 -8.72 -3.91
C GLN A 315 7.97 -9.78 -4.96
N LYS A 316 8.93 -9.50 -5.84
CA LYS A 316 9.40 -10.46 -6.87
C LYS A 316 10.08 -11.71 -6.30
N ASP A 317 10.62 -11.61 -5.08
CA ASP A 317 11.34 -12.69 -4.41
C ASP A 317 10.42 -13.45 -3.42
N ALA A 318 9.18 -13.00 -3.27
CA ALA A 318 8.18 -13.57 -2.39
C ALA A 318 7.25 -14.54 -3.13
N ILE A 319 6.91 -15.63 -2.47
CA ILE A 319 5.86 -16.57 -2.87
C ILE A 319 4.65 -16.27 -2.00
N MET A 320 3.56 -15.85 -2.63
CA MET A 320 2.30 -15.52 -1.94
C MET A 320 1.47 -16.78 -1.68
N HIS A 321 0.78 -16.80 -0.54
CA HIS A 321 -0.08 -17.90 -0.09
C HIS A 321 -1.51 -17.41 0.17
N LEU A 322 -2.43 -18.34 0.40
CA LEU A 322 -3.77 -17.99 0.90
C LEU A 322 -3.63 -17.17 2.20
N PRO A 323 -4.30 -16.01 2.29
CA PRO A 323 -4.07 -15.08 3.39
C PRO A 323 -4.72 -15.54 4.71
N ALA A 324 -5.71 -16.42 4.66
CA ALA A 324 -6.40 -17.00 5.81
C ALA A 324 -6.73 -18.47 5.56
N GLN A 325 -6.87 -19.23 6.65
CA GLN A 325 -7.57 -20.50 6.64
C GLN A 325 -9.07 -20.22 6.59
N ILE A 326 -9.69 -20.47 5.44
CA ILE A 326 -11.13 -20.23 5.23
C ILE A 326 -11.91 -21.37 5.89
N GLY A 327 -12.70 -21.04 6.90
CA GLY A 327 -13.63 -21.99 7.53
C GLY A 327 -14.78 -22.29 6.57
N ASP A 328 -15.61 -21.27 6.35
CA ASP A 328 -16.74 -21.31 5.43
C ASP A 328 -16.60 -20.26 4.31
N TYR A 329 -17.04 -20.65 3.11
CA TYR A 329 -17.13 -19.76 1.95
C TYR A 329 -18.60 -19.65 1.54
N THR A 330 -19.11 -18.43 1.42
CA THR A 330 -20.47 -18.14 0.93
C THR A 330 -20.43 -17.21 -0.28
N ASP A 331 -21.25 -17.52 -1.28
CA ASP A 331 -21.33 -16.77 -2.53
C ASP A 331 -22.71 -16.15 -2.68
N PHE A 332 -22.77 -14.82 -2.67
CA PHE A 332 -24.01 -14.09 -2.92
C PHE A 332 -24.26 -13.90 -4.42
N TYR A 333 -25.40 -13.29 -4.73
CA TYR A 333 -25.84 -12.96 -6.08
C TYR A 333 -26.29 -11.49 -6.17
N ALA A 334 -25.43 -10.57 -5.73
CA ALA A 334 -25.82 -9.20 -5.36
C ALA A 334 -25.83 -8.17 -6.50
N SER A 335 -25.40 -8.51 -7.73
CA SER A 335 -25.50 -7.60 -8.88
C SER A 335 -26.84 -7.74 -9.61
N LYS A 336 -27.62 -6.66 -9.64
CA LYS A 336 -28.94 -6.60 -10.30
C LYS A 336 -28.85 -6.85 -11.79
N GLN A 337 -27.86 -6.25 -12.44
CA GLN A 337 -27.66 -6.44 -13.87
C GLN A 337 -27.27 -7.89 -14.20
N HIS A 338 -26.37 -8.49 -13.42
CA HIS A 338 -26.01 -9.89 -13.60
C HIS A 338 -27.24 -10.81 -13.46
N ALA A 339 -28.02 -10.60 -12.39
CA ALA A 339 -29.25 -11.33 -12.14
C ALA A 339 -30.26 -11.19 -13.29
N THR A 340 -30.41 -9.98 -13.81
CA THR A 340 -31.30 -9.67 -14.94
C THR A 340 -30.81 -10.29 -16.25
N ASN A 341 -29.51 -10.23 -16.54
CA ASN A 341 -28.92 -10.82 -17.74
C ASN A 341 -29.14 -12.34 -17.77
N VAL A 342 -28.73 -13.03 -16.70
CA VAL A 342 -28.92 -14.48 -16.57
C VAL A 342 -30.41 -14.82 -16.62
N GLY A 343 -31.24 -14.11 -15.86
CA GLY A 343 -32.68 -14.29 -15.88
C GLY A 343 -33.29 -14.17 -17.27
N THR A 344 -32.89 -13.16 -18.02
CA THR A 344 -33.33 -12.95 -19.41
C THR A 344 -32.95 -14.12 -20.31
N MET A 345 -31.74 -14.65 -20.18
CA MET A 345 -31.26 -15.80 -20.98
C MET A 345 -32.00 -17.11 -20.70
N PHE A 346 -32.56 -17.28 -19.50
CA PHE A 346 -33.18 -18.53 -19.05
C PHE A 346 -34.70 -18.48 -18.94
N ARG A 347 -35.29 -17.32 -18.61
CA ARG A 347 -36.72 -17.13 -18.34
C ARG A 347 -37.38 -16.04 -19.20
N GLY A 348 -36.60 -15.37 -20.05
CA GLY A 348 -37.07 -14.23 -20.84
C GLY A 348 -37.05 -12.91 -20.06
N LYS A 349 -37.18 -11.80 -20.80
CA LYS A 349 -37.01 -10.44 -20.28
C LYS A 349 -38.03 -10.08 -19.19
N ASP A 350 -39.27 -10.51 -19.36
CA ASP A 350 -40.38 -10.14 -18.46
C ASP A 350 -40.31 -10.85 -17.10
N ASN A 351 -39.58 -11.98 -17.03
CA ASN A 351 -39.42 -12.80 -15.81
C ASN A 351 -37.95 -12.90 -15.38
N ALA A 352 -37.17 -11.85 -15.66
CA ALA A 352 -35.72 -11.87 -15.47
C ALA A 352 -35.34 -11.99 -14.00
N LEU A 353 -35.89 -11.19 -13.10
CA LEU A 353 -35.62 -11.32 -11.66
C LEU A 353 -36.64 -12.27 -11.01
N ASN A 354 -36.15 -13.16 -10.15
CA ASN A 354 -37.05 -13.93 -9.29
C ASN A 354 -37.67 -13.00 -8.23
N PRO A 355 -38.89 -13.26 -7.76
CA PRO A 355 -39.59 -12.38 -6.83
C PRO A 355 -38.79 -12.01 -5.57
N ASN A 356 -38.04 -12.96 -5.03
CA ASN A 356 -37.26 -12.77 -3.80
C ASN A 356 -36.00 -11.90 -3.96
N TRP A 357 -35.50 -11.71 -5.18
CA TRP A 357 -34.17 -11.12 -5.41
C TRP A 357 -34.07 -9.67 -4.92
N LEU A 358 -35.15 -8.89 -5.04
CA LEU A 358 -35.22 -7.51 -4.57
C LEU A 358 -35.58 -7.39 -3.07
N HIS A 359 -35.91 -8.49 -2.40
CA HIS A 359 -36.31 -8.47 -0.99
C HIS A 359 -35.22 -8.93 -0.02
N LEU A 360 -34.29 -9.77 -0.48
CA LEU A 360 -33.15 -10.22 0.33
C LEU A 360 -31.95 -10.55 -0.56
N PRO A 361 -30.72 -10.39 -0.06
CA PRO A 361 -29.54 -10.82 -0.79
C PRO A 361 -29.47 -12.35 -0.78
N ILE A 362 -29.87 -12.98 -1.90
CA ILE A 362 -29.77 -14.43 -2.03
C ILE A 362 -28.29 -14.85 -2.13
N GLY A 363 -27.96 -15.98 -1.52
CA GLY A 363 -26.63 -16.58 -1.54
C GLY A 363 -26.69 -18.08 -1.26
N TYR A 364 -25.56 -18.77 -1.46
CA TYR A 364 -25.42 -20.20 -1.21
C TYR A 364 -24.03 -20.50 -0.64
N HIS A 365 -23.90 -21.63 0.05
CA HIS A 365 -22.61 -22.10 0.55
C HIS A 365 -21.75 -22.56 -0.62
N GLY A 366 -20.60 -21.91 -0.78
CA GLY A 366 -19.55 -22.31 -1.71
C GLY A 366 -18.69 -23.43 -1.13
N ARG A 367 -17.57 -23.74 -1.81
CA ARG A 367 -16.64 -24.77 -1.37
C ARG A 367 -15.32 -24.17 -0.90
N ALA A 368 -15.11 -24.09 0.41
CA ALA A 368 -13.89 -23.54 0.99
C ALA A 368 -12.62 -24.30 0.56
N SER A 369 -12.67 -25.63 0.46
CA SER A 369 -11.49 -26.46 0.14
C SER A 369 -10.90 -26.25 -1.25
N SER A 370 -11.66 -25.67 -2.18
CA SER A 370 -11.24 -25.40 -3.57
C SER A 370 -10.88 -23.93 -3.81
N VAL A 371 -10.83 -23.12 -2.75
CA VAL A 371 -10.32 -21.75 -2.82
C VAL A 371 -8.79 -21.82 -2.87
N VAL A 372 -8.21 -21.18 -3.89
CA VAL A 372 -6.78 -21.19 -4.19
C VAL A 372 -6.25 -19.78 -4.43
N ILE A 373 -4.94 -19.60 -4.29
CA ILE A 373 -4.30 -18.30 -4.49
C ILE A 373 -4.09 -18.00 -5.98
N SER A 374 -4.05 -16.72 -6.33
CA SER A 374 -3.69 -16.20 -7.66
C SER A 374 -2.45 -16.90 -8.24
N GLY A 375 -2.50 -17.22 -9.54
CA GLY A 375 -1.47 -17.98 -10.27
C GLY A 375 -1.67 -19.50 -10.26
N THR A 376 -2.54 -20.05 -9.40
CA THR A 376 -2.87 -21.48 -9.42
C THR A 376 -3.62 -21.84 -10.71
N PRO A 377 -3.13 -22.80 -11.53
CA PRO A 377 -3.86 -23.26 -12.70
C PRO A 377 -5.17 -23.96 -12.35
N ILE A 378 -6.20 -23.80 -13.19
CA ILE A 378 -7.56 -24.31 -12.96
C ILE A 378 -7.98 -25.22 -14.11
N ARG A 379 -8.64 -26.34 -13.81
CA ARG A 379 -9.14 -27.26 -14.85
C ARG A 379 -10.60 -26.92 -15.20
N ARG A 380 -10.81 -26.32 -16.39
CA ARG A 380 -12.02 -25.81 -17.11
C ARG A 380 -13.16 -25.06 -16.34
N PRO A 381 -13.34 -23.72 -16.56
CA PRO A 381 -14.28 -22.82 -15.83
C PRO A 381 -14.91 -21.55 -16.51
N ASN A 382 -15.61 -20.63 -15.74
CA ASN A 382 -15.50 -19.11 -15.65
C ASN A 382 -16.47 -18.28 -14.68
N GLY A 383 -15.98 -17.22 -13.93
CA GLY A 383 -16.75 -16.00 -13.50
C GLY A 383 -16.03 -14.93 -12.59
N GLN A 384 -16.17 -13.60 -12.81
CA GLN A 384 -15.52 -12.50 -12.02
C GLN A 384 -16.30 -12.01 -10.80
N LYS A 385 -15.65 -11.78 -9.64
CA LYS A 385 -16.24 -11.30 -8.36
C LYS A 385 -15.29 -10.47 -7.48
N MET A 386 -15.83 -9.87 -6.42
CA MET A 386 -15.07 -9.46 -5.23
C MET A 386 -15.51 -10.31 -4.03
N ALA A 387 -14.67 -10.38 -3.00
CA ALA A 387 -15.02 -11.02 -1.74
C ALA A 387 -14.44 -10.26 -0.55
N PHE A 388 -15.03 -10.45 0.62
CA PHE A 388 -14.54 -9.91 1.88
C PHE A 388 -14.33 -11.00 2.92
N PHE A 389 -13.34 -10.79 3.79
CA PHE A 389 -13.06 -11.66 4.92
C PHE A 389 -13.76 -11.16 6.17
N VAL A 390 -14.37 -12.08 6.90
CA VAL A 390 -14.88 -11.81 8.24
C VAL A 390 -13.72 -11.66 9.22
N GLY A 391 -13.74 -10.57 9.98
CA GLY A 391 -12.86 -10.32 11.10
C GLY A 391 -13.36 -11.02 12.36
N LYS A 392 -13.77 -10.26 13.37
CA LYS A 392 -14.43 -10.83 14.55
C LYS A 392 -15.72 -11.55 14.13
N GLY A 393 -15.94 -12.77 14.64
CA GLY A 393 -17.16 -13.54 14.39
C GLY A 393 -18.36 -13.13 15.25
N ASN A 394 -19.42 -13.94 15.24
CA ASN A 394 -20.56 -13.85 16.15
C ASN A 394 -20.86 -15.20 16.82
N GLU A 395 -21.55 -15.16 17.96
CA GLU A 395 -21.97 -16.38 18.66
C GLU A 395 -23.14 -17.06 17.93
N MET A 396 -23.19 -18.39 17.98
CA MET A 396 -24.33 -19.15 17.44
C MET A 396 -25.63 -18.68 18.09
N GLY A 397 -26.64 -18.39 17.26
CA GLY A 397 -27.92 -17.86 17.71
C GLY A 397 -27.95 -16.33 17.93
N ARG A 398 -26.83 -15.63 17.74
CA ARG A 398 -26.74 -14.17 17.90
C ARG A 398 -26.43 -13.48 16.57
N PRO A 399 -27.44 -12.92 15.87
CA PRO A 399 -27.23 -12.20 14.62
C PRO A 399 -26.33 -10.97 14.77
N ILE A 400 -25.64 -10.62 13.69
CA ILE A 400 -24.95 -9.34 13.53
C ILE A 400 -25.97 -8.32 13.02
N THR A 401 -26.09 -7.17 13.69
CA THR A 401 -26.98 -6.10 13.23
C THR A 401 -26.33 -5.24 12.14
N ILE A 402 -27.13 -4.51 11.37
CA ILE A 402 -26.63 -3.62 10.31
C ILE A 402 -25.67 -2.54 10.82
N ASN A 403 -25.83 -2.11 12.08
CA ASN A 403 -24.98 -1.11 12.71
C ASN A 403 -23.64 -1.69 13.21
N GLU A 404 -23.58 -2.99 13.48
CA GLU A 404 -22.37 -3.68 13.92
C GLU A 404 -21.55 -4.21 12.74
N ALA A 405 -22.18 -4.44 11.57
CA ALA A 405 -21.60 -5.17 10.45
C ALA A 405 -20.19 -4.70 10.01
N ASP A 406 -19.90 -3.40 10.05
CA ASP A 406 -18.58 -2.86 9.69
C ASP A 406 -17.46 -3.36 10.61
N GLU A 407 -17.76 -3.63 11.88
CA GLU A 407 -16.79 -4.13 12.86
C GLU A 407 -16.41 -5.60 12.60
N HIS A 408 -17.18 -6.29 11.77
CA HIS A 408 -17.00 -7.69 11.42
C HIS A 408 -16.39 -7.89 10.02
N ILE A 409 -16.22 -6.84 9.23
CA ILE A 409 -15.63 -6.92 7.89
C ILE A 409 -14.17 -6.46 7.95
N PHE A 410 -13.24 -7.39 7.81
CA PHE A 410 -11.80 -7.10 7.92
C PHE A 410 -11.25 -6.38 6.69
N GLY A 411 -11.58 -6.88 5.50
CA GLY A 411 -11.09 -6.33 4.24
C GLY A 411 -11.48 -7.14 3.02
N LEU A 412 -11.13 -6.65 1.84
CA LEU A 412 -11.57 -7.17 0.54
C LEU A 412 -10.42 -7.76 -0.28
N VAL A 413 -10.79 -8.68 -1.17
CA VAL A 413 -9.96 -9.28 -2.22
C VAL A 413 -10.71 -9.33 -3.55
N ILE A 414 -9.97 -9.45 -4.66
CA ILE A 414 -10.53 -9.82 -5.96
C ILE A 414 -10.66 -11.34 -6.02
N MET A 415 -11.74 -11.81 -6.65
CA MET A 415 -12.06 -13.22 -6.70
C MET A 415 -12.53 -13.66 -8.09
N ASN A 416 -12.11 -14.84 -8.54
CA ASN A 416 -12.65 -15.52 -9.71
C ASN A 416 -13.36 -16.80 -9.26
N ASP A 417 -14.69 -16.79 -9.33
CA ASP A 417 -15.52 -17.97 -9.11
C ASP A 417 -15.77 -18.68 -10.45
N TRP A 418 -14.77 -19.46 -10.79
CA TRP A 418 -14.73 -20.34 -11.94
C TRP A 418 -15.98 -21.23 -12.00
N SER A 419 -16.71 -21.13 -13.11
CA SER A 419 -17.97 -21.88 -13.29
C SER A 419 -18.05 -22.72 -14.57
N ALA A 420 -18.40 -24.01 -14.45
CA ALA A 420 -18.76 -24.86 -15.59
C ALA A 420 -20.28 -24.78 -15.84
N ARG A 421 -20.69 -23.96 -16.81
CA ARG A 421 -22.10 -23.53 -16.97
C ARG A 421 -23.03 -24.62 -17.49
N ASP A 422 -22.50 -25.55 -18.28
CA ASP A 422 -23.18 -26.74 -18.75
C ASP A 422 -23.49 -27.72 -17.61
N ILE A 423 -22.48 -28.05 -16.79
CA ILE A 423 -22.63 -28.87 -15.58
C ILE A 423 -23.62 -28.20 -14.62
N GLN A 424 -23.40 -26.91 -14.33
CA GLN A 424 -24.26 -26.13 -13.43
C GLN A 424 -25.71 -26.16 -13.90
N LYS A 425 -25.98 -25.98 -15.20
CA LYS A 425 -27.34 -25.98 -15.74
C LYS A 425 -28.07 -27.30 -15.50
N TRP A 426 -27.36 -28.43 -15.55
CA TRP A 426 -27.95 -29.75 -15.34
C TRP A 426 -28.22 -30.06 -13.86
N GLU A 427 -27.33 -29.65 -12.96
CA GLU A 427 -27.40 -30.07 -11.55
C GLU A 427 -28.18 -29.12 -10.63
N TYR A 428 -28.29 -27.82 -10.96
CA TYR A 428 -28.62 -26.82 -9.94
C TYR A 428 -30.08 -26.83 -9.47
N VAL A 429 -30.97 -27.54 -10.16
CA VAL A 429 -32.38 -27.62 -9.76
C VAL A 429 -32.61 -28.90 -8.95
N PRO A 430 -33.14 -28.82 -7.71
CA PRO A 430 -33.55 -27.61 -6.97
C PRO A 430 -32.50 -27.05 -6.01
N LEU A 431 -31.35 -27.72 -5.83
CA LEU A 431 -30.47 -27.52 -4.66
C LEU A 431 -29.41 -26.42 -4.82
N GLY A 432 -29.35 -25.77 -5.98
CA GLY A 432 -28.36 -24.74 -6.28
C GLY A 432 -27.05 -25.28 -6.87
N PRO A 433 -26.11 -24.39 -7.20
CA PRO A 433 -24.85 -24.75 -7.86
C PRO A 433 -23.98 -25.66 -6.98
N PHE A 434 -23.33 -26.67 -7.59
CA PHE A 434 -22.46 -27.60 -6.87
C PHE A 434 -21.17 -27.91 -7.65
N ASN A 435 -21.13 -28.98 -8.46
CA ASN A 435 -19.93 -29.35 -9.24
C ASN A 435 -19.59 -28.34 -10.32
N GLY A 436 -20.57 -27.55 -10.76
CA GLY A 436 -20.37 -26.42 -11.63
C GLY A 436 -19.56 -25.28 -11.01
N LYS A 437 -19.19 -25.37 -9.71
CA LYS A 437 -18.47 -24.33 -8.94
C LYS A 437 -17.34 -24.88 -8.06
N ASN A 438 -17.52 -26.05 -7.47
CA ASN A 438 -16.63 -26.57 -6.41
C ASN A 438 -15.23 -27.02 -6.87
N PHE A 439 -14.92 -26.91 -8.17
CA PHE A 439 -13.68 -27.40 -8.75
C PHE A 439 -12.56 -26.35 -8.69
N GLY A 440 -12.87 -25.08 -8.43
CA GLY A 440 -11.86 -24.04 -8.27
C GLY A 440 -12.44 -22.66 -7.99
N THR A 441 -11.78 -21.90 -7.14
CA THR A 441 -12.09 -20.49 -6.88
C THR A 441 -10.78 -19.78 -6.58
N THR A 442 -10.46 -18.68 -7.28
CA THR A 442 -9.16 -18.00 -7.10
C THR A 442 -9.32 -16.67 -6.38
N LEU A 443 -8.39 -16.33 -5.48
CA LEU A 443 -8.31 -15.03 -4.80
C LEU A 443 -7.03 -14.26 -5.15
N SER A 444 -7.12 -12.92 -5.18
CA SER A 444 -5.92 -12.06 -5.09
C SER A 444 -5.25 -12.22 -3.72
N PRO A 445 -3.92 -12.11 -3.61
CA PRO A 445 -3.20 -12.42 -2.38
C PRO A 445 -3.24 -11.34 -1.29
N TRP A 446 -3.61 -10.11 -1.66
CA TRP A 446 -3.57 -8.95 -0.78
C TRP A 446 -4.97 -8.58 -0.30
N ILE A 447 -5.22 -8.66 1.00
CA ILE A 447 -6.45 -8.20 1.65
C ILE A 447 -6.32 -6.70 1.89
N VAL A 448 -7.08 -5.91 1.14
CA VAL A 448 -7.17 -4.46 1.34
C VAL A 448 -8.12 -4.18 2.51
N PRO A 449 -7.64 -3.58 3.62
CA PRO A 449 -8.48 -3.35 4.80
C PRO A 449 -9.57 -2.31 4.52
N MET A 450 -10.72 -2.44 5.19
CA MET A 450 -11.83 -1.48 5.04
C MET A 450 -11.39 -0.03 5.33
N GLU A 451 -10.46 0.18 6.26
CA GLU A 451 -9.90 1.49 6.57
C GLU A 451 -9.18 2.15 5.40
N ALA A 452 -8.60 1.39 4.47
CA ALA A 452 -7.99 1.95 3.26
C ALA A 452 -9.05 2.42 2.26
N LEU A 453 -10.25 1.82 2.27
CA LEU A 453 -11.29 2.04 1.26
C LEU A 453 -12.28 3.15 1.63
N LYS A 454 -12.03 3.93 2.69
CA LYS A 454 -12.91 5.02 3.13
C LYS A 454 -13.15 6.05 2.03
N ASP A 455 -12.09 6.44 1.30
CA ASP A 455 -12.19 7.41 0.20
C ASP A 455 -12.85 6.81 -1.05
N ALA A 456 -12.98 5.48 -1.11
CA ALA A 456 -13.68 4.78 -2.17
C ALA A 456 -15.20 4.70 -1.95
N LEU A 457 -15.71 5.14 -0.80
CA LEU A 457 -17.15 5.16 -0.54
C LEU A 457 -17.85 6.18 -1.45
N CYS A 458 -18.95 5.76 -2.07
CA CYS A 458 -19.78 6.60 -2.94
C CYS A 458 -21.27 6.32 -2.70
N PRO A 459 -22.18 7.20 -3.16
CA PRO A 459 -23.62 6.92 -3.12
C PRO A 459 -23.97 5.61 -3.82
N SER A 460 -24.91 4.86 -3.26
CA SER A 460 -25.42 3.61 -3.83
C SER A 460 -26.73 3.80 -4.61
N GLU A 461 -27.06 2.88 -5.51
CA GLU A 461 -28.39 2.82 -6.17
C GLU A 461 -29.50 2.70 -5.12
N LEU A 462 -30.57 3.49 -5.22
CA LEU A 462 -31.73 3.38 -4.34
C LEU A 462 -32.38 1.99 -4.47
N GLN A 463 -32.73 1.39 -3.33
CA GLN A 463 -33.41 0.10 -3.31
C GLN A 463 -34.92 0.29 -3.37
N ASP A 464 -35.54 -0.22 -4.42
CA ASP A 464 -36.98 -0.31 -4.62
C ASP A 464 -37.36 -1.76 -4.95
N PRO A 465 -38.22 -2.41 -4.13
CA PRO A 465 -38.84 -1.91 -2.90
C PRO A 465 -37.82 -1.67 -1.76
N GLU A 466 -38.24 -0.87 -0.77
CA GLU A 466 -37.46 -0.68 0.46
C GLU A 466 -37.26 -2.04 1.18
N PRO A 467 -36.03 -2.40 1.57
CA PRO A 467 -35.78 -3.63 2.29
C PRO A 467 -36.52 -3.72 3.64
N LEU A 468 -36.66 -4.95 4.14
CA LEU A 468 -37.16 -5.18 5.50
C LEU A 468 -36.29 -4.47 6.55
N PRO A 469 -36.84 -4.07 7.71
CA PRO A 469 -36.15 -3.23 8.69
C PRO A 469 -34.74 -3.66 9.09
N TYR A 470 -34.47 -4.95 9.21
CA TYR A 470 -33.15 -5.46 9.60
C TYR A 470 -32.05 -5.27 8.52
N LEU A 471 -32.44 -5.06 7.26
CA LEU A 471 -31.53 -4.78 6.14
C LEU A 471 -31.44 -3.29 5.79
N ARG A 472 -32.19 -2.42 6.48
CA ARG A 472 -32.17 -0.98 6.20
C ARG A 472 -30.88 -0.35 6.70
N GLU A 473 -30.18 0.34 5.82
CA GLU A 473 -28.91 0.99 6.08
C GLU A 473 -29.08 2.49 5.84
N ASN A 474 -29.07 3.29 6.91
CA ASN A 474 -29.34 4.73 6.83
C ASN A 474 -28.28 5.48 6.00
N ASP A 475 -27.01 5.08 6.14
CA ASP A 475 -25.86 5.68 5.45
C ASP A 475 -25.33 4.77 4.34
N ARG A 476 -26.25 4.16 3.57
CA ARG A 476 -25.89 3.15 2.57
C ARG A 476 -24.95 3.72 1.52
N SER A 477 -23.79 3.08 1.42
CA SER A 477 -22.72 3.45 0.51
C SER A 477 -22.21 2.25 -0.26
N SER A 478 -21.76 2.53 -1.47
CA SER A 478 -21.12 1.59 -2.38
C SER A 478 -19.63 1.87 -2.39
N LEU A 479 -18.84 0.88 -2.80
CA LEU A 479 -17.42 1.08 -3.08
C LEU A 479 -17.24 1.41 -4.56
N ASN A 480 -16.51 2.46 -4.87
CA ASN A 480 -16.15 2.88 -6.23
C ASN A 480 -14.78 2.31 -6.62
N ILE A 481 -14.69 1.00 -6.81
CA ILE A 481 -13.45 0.32 -7.21
C ILE A 481 -13.59 -0.05 -8.67
N ASP A 482 -12.70 0.46 -9.52
CA ASP A 482 -12.64 0.07 -10.93
C ASP A 482 -12.16 -1.38 -11.01
N LEU A 483 -12.90 -2.21 -11.76
CA LEU A 483 -12.62 -3.63 -11.93
C LEU A 483 -12.31 -3.91 -13.40
N GLU A 484 -11.21 -4.60 -13.66
CA GLU A 484 -10.81 -4.98 -15.02
C GLU A 484 -10.59 -6.49 -15.10
N VAL A 485 -11.08 -7.10 -16.18
CA VAL A 485 -10.75 -8.49 -16.56
C VAL A 485 -10.02 -8.47 -17.87
N ARG A 486 -8.84 -9.08 -17.85
CA ARG A 486 -8.02 -9.34 -19.02
C ARG A 486 -8.00 -10.82 -19.34
N LEU A 487 -7.99 -11.13 -20.63
CA LEU A 487 -7.85 -12.47 -21.17
C LEU A 487 -6.59 -12.52 -22.03
N LYS A 488 -5.72 -13.49 -21.75
CA LYS A 488 -4.63 -13.90 -22.63
C LYS A 488 -5.00 -15.25 -23.22
N ALA A 489 -5.29 -15.26 -24.51
CA ALA A 489 -5.60 -16.49 -25.24
C ALA A 489 -4.37 -17.40 -25.35
N ASP A 490 -4.59 -18.72 -25.43
CA ASP A 490 -3.48 -19.68 -25.64
C ASP A 490 -2.61 -19.28 -26.83
N LYS A 491 -1.28 -19.47 -26.70
CA LYS A 491 -0.26 -19.15 -27.71
C LYS A 491 -0.26 -17.71 -28.25
N CYS A 492 -1.03 -16.81 -27.66
CA CYS A 492 -1.00 -15.39 -27.98
C CYS A 492 -0.05 -14.64 -27.04
N ASN A 493 0.73 -13.71 -27.60
CA ASN A 493 1.61 -12.85 -26.80
C ASN A 493 0.87 -11.62 -26.23
N GLU A 494 -0.28 -11.27 -26.81
CA GLU A 494 -1.09 -10.14 -26.40
C GLU A 494 -2.11 -10.52 -25.32
N THR A 495 -2.56 -9.53 -24.57
CA THR A 495 -3.55 -9.68 -23.50
C THR A 495 -4.63 -8.62 -23.72
N TRP A 496 -5.89 -9.03 -23.78
CA TRP A 496 -7.02 -8.17 -24.11
C TRP A 496 -7.88 -7.90 -22.89
N THR A 497 -8.24 -6.63 -22.67
CA THR A 497 -9.29 -6.31 -21.69
C THR A 497 -10.64 -6.71 -22.26
N ILE A 498 -11.31 -7.66 -21.61
CA ILE A 498 -12.62 -8.18 -22.01
C ILE A 498 -13.77 -7.65 -21.16
N CYS A 499 -13.47 -7.06 -19.99
CA CYS A 499 -14.45 -6.43 -19.12
C CYS A 499 -13.85 -5.24 -18.37
N ARG A 500 -14.58 -4.12 -18.35
CA ARG A 500 -14.36 -3.01 -17.41
C ARG A 500 -15.66 -2.73 -16.68
N SER A 501 -15.68 -3.05 -15.39
CA SER A 501 -16.83 -2.85 -14.51
C SER A 501 -16.42 -2.05 -13.29
N ASN A 502 -17.31 -1.92 -12.33
CA ASN A 502 -17.02 -1.23 -11.08
C ASN A 502 -17.83 -1.84 -9.94
N SER A 503 -17.24 -1.95 -8.75
CA SER A 503 -17.93 -2.52 -7.58
C SER A 503 -19.17 -1.73 -7.15
N LYS A 504 -19.33 -0.47 -7.58
CA LYS A 504 -20.52 0.33 -7.26
C LYS A 504 -21.81 -0.21 -7.87
N ASN A 505 -21.70 -1.11 -8.85
CA ASN A 505 -22.81 -1.78 -9.51
C ASN A 505 -23.43 -2.93 -8.67
N ILE A 506 -22.91 -3.17 -7.46
CA ILE A 506 -23.49 -4.11 -6.51
C ILE A 506 -24.74 -3.47 -5.88
N TYR A 507 -25.86 -4.19 -5.89
CA TYR A 507 -27.14 -3.72 -5.36
C TYR A 507 -27.28 -3.98 -3.85
N TRP A 508 -26.84 -5.14 -3.36
CA TRP A 508 -26.87 -5.44 -1.93
C TRP A 508 -25.51 -5.14 -1.28
N SER A 509 -25.47 -4.28 -0.27
CA SER A 509 -24.22 -3.87 0.37
C SER A 509 -23.53 -5.04 1.08
N LEU A 510 -22.22 -4.90 1.34
CA LEU A 510 -21.46 -5.92 2.10
C LEU A 510 -22.07 -6.16 3.47
N LYS A 511 -22.55 -5.07 4.12
CA LYS A 511 -23.24 -5.13 5.40
C LYS A 511 -24.54 -5.93 5.30
N GLN A 512 -25.37 -5.64 4.30
CA GLN A 512 -26.62 -6.37 4.07
C GLN A 512 -26.39 -7.86 3.82
N MET A 513 -25.34 -8.23 3.08
CA MET A 513 -24.97 -9.63 2.86
C MET A 513 -24.60 -10.33 4.18
N LEU A 514 -23.76 -9.70 5.00
CA LEU A 514 -23.36 -10.25 6.31
C LEU A 514 -24.54 -10.36 7.29
N VAL A 515 -25.36 -9.32 7.38
CA VAL A 515 -26.55 -9.29 8.23
C VAL A 515 -27.55 -10.36 7.82
N GLN A 516 -27.84 -10.47 6.51
CA GLN A 516 -28.70 -11.53 5.99
C GLN A 516 -28.19 -12.91 6.37
N HIS A 517 -26.88 -13.13 6.26
CA HIS A 517 -26.27 -14.43 6.52
C HIS A 517 -26.44 -14.86 7.99
N THR A 518 -26.37 -13.91 8.91
CA THR A 518 -26.42 -14.18 10.36
C THR A 518 -27.82 -14.03 10.97
N MET A 519 -28.81 -13.53 10.22
CA MET A 519 -30.13 -13.18 10.75
C MET A 519 -30.87 -14.35 11.42
N THR A 520 -30.62 -15.58 10.97
CA THR A 520 -31.21 -16.80 11.55
C THR A 520 -30.38 -17.40 12.69
N GLY A 521 -29.29 -16.74 13.11
CA GLY A 521 -28.37 -17.18 14.15
C GLY A 521 -27.15 -17.94 13.64
N CYS A 522 -26.88 -17.97 12.33
CA CYS A 522 -25.63 -18.53 11.79
C CYS A 522 -24.42 -17.81 12.38
N ASN A 523 -23.42 -18.56 12.85
CA ASN A 523 -22.19 -18.01 13.39
C ASN A 523 -21.12 -17.85 12.30
N MET A 524 -20.63 -16.64 12.12
CA MET A 524 -19.44 -16.35 11.34
C MET A 524 -18.18 -16.51 12.20
N LYS A 525 -17.07 -16.88 11.57
CA LYS A 525 -15.76 -17.05 12.19
C LYS A 525 -14.69 -16.18 11.51
N PRO A 526 -13.63 -15.81 12.24
CA PRO A 526 -12.48 -15.12 11.66
C PRO A 526 -11.86 -15.91 10.50
N GLY A 527 -11.81 -15.28 9.34
CA GLY A 527 -11.31 -15.88 8.09
C GLY A 527 -12.39 -16.50 7.19
N ASP A 528 -13.67 -16.51 7.59
CA ASP A 528 -14.74 -16.86 6.67
C ASP A 528 -14.78 -15.88 5.50
N LEU A 529 -15.10 -16.40 4.31
CA LEU A 529 -15.07 -15.67 3.06
C LEU A 529 -16.49 -15.46 2.53
N ILE A 530 -16.86 -14.21 2.23
CA ILE A 530 -18.14 -13.88 1.61
C ILE A 530 -17.89 -13.17 0.27
N ALA A 531 -18.36 -13.77 -0.82
CA ALA A 531 -18.26 -13.21 -2.16
C ALA A 531 -19.53 -12.47 -2.59
N THR A 532 -19.38 -11.42 -3.38
CA THR A 532 -20.46 -10.53 -3.83
C THR A 532 -21.42 -11.18 -4.84
N GLY A 533 -21.02 -12.29 -5.44
CA GLY A 533 -21.54 -12.73 -6.74
C GLY A 533 -20.91 -11.96 -7.89
N THR A 534 -21.27 -12.34 -9.11
CA THR A 534 -20.72 -11.74 -10.33
C THR A 534 -21.07 -10.26 -10.41
N ILE A 535 -20.11 -9.40 -10.74
CA ILE A 535 -20.32 -7.95 -10.81
C ILE A 535 -20.49 -7.52 -12.27
N SER A 536 -21.71 -7.15 -12.65
CA SER A 536 -22.01 -6.62 -13.98
C SER A 536 -22.55 -5.18 -13.89
N GLY A 537 -22.06 -4.30 -14.75
CA GLY A 537 -22.65 -2.98 -14.99
C GLY A 537 -23.64 -3.01 -16.16
N SER A 538 -24.34 -1.89 -16.39
CA SER A 538 -25.42 -1.79 -17.37
C SER A 538 -24.99 -1.89 -18.84
N THR A 539 -23.71 -1.62 -19.14
CA THR A 539 -23.18 -1.70 -20.51
C THR A 539 -22.61 -3.09 -20.81
N PRO A 540 -22.71 -3.60 -22.05
CA PRO A 540 -22.18 -4.92 -22.41
C PRO A 540 -20.71 -5.14 -22.07
N GLU A 541 -19.87 -4.11 -22.21
CA GLU A 541 -18.43 -4.15 -21.91
C GLU A 541 -18.12 -4.26 -20.41
N SER A 542 -19.15 -4.11 -19.57
CA SER A 542 -19.06 -4.17 -18.10
C SER A 542 -19.68 -5.43 -17.51
N TYR A 543 -20.04 -6.41 -18.35
CA TYR A 543 -20.58 -7.69 -17.90
C TYR A 543 -19.49 -8.59 -17.30
N GLY A 544 -19.69 -9.07 -16.08
CA GLY A 544 -18.67 -9.77 -15.28
C GLY A 544 -18.47 -11.26 -15.61
N SER A 545 -19.06 -11.76 -16.70
CA SER A 545 -18.85 -13.15 -17.12
C SER A 545 -18.87 -13.32 -18.63
N MET A 546 -18.12 -14.30 -19.14
CA MET A 546 -18.18 -14.65 -20.56
C MET A 546 -19.54 -15.22 -20.99
N LEU A 547 -20.34 -15.73 -20.05
CA LEU A 547 -21.74 -16.07 -20.31
C LEU A 547 -22.51 -14.83 -20.78
N GLU A 548 -22.33 -13.70 -20.10
CA GLU A 548 -22.98 -12.44 -20.41
C GLU A 548 -22.34 -11.73 -21.60
N LEU A 549 -21.01 -11.59 -21.60
CA LEU A 549 -20.26 -10.94 -22.68
C LEU A 549 -20.53 -11.62 -24.02
N SER A 550 -20.59 -12.96 -24.03
CA SER A 550 -20.90 -13.71 -25.25
C SER A 550 -22.38 -13.93 -25.53
N TRP A 551 -23.24 -13.43 -24.63
CA TRP A 551 -24.68 -13.67 -24.64
C TRP A 551 -25.04 -15.15 -24.88
N ARG A 552 -24.60 -16.01 -23.96
CA ARG A 552 -24.75 -17.48 -24.05
C ARG A 552 -24.15 -18.06 -25.34
N GLY A 553 -23.02 -17.49 -25.78
CA GLY A 553 -22.28 -17.91 -26.97
C GLY A 553 -22.90 -17.49 -28.31
N THR A 554 -23.95 -16.68 -28.31
CA THR A 554 -24.58 -16.16 -29.54
C THR A 554 -23.85 -14.95 -30.12
N LYS A 555 -23.02 -14.27 -29.32
CA LYS A 555 -22.19 -13.12 -29.71
C LYS A 555 -20.73 -13.37 -29.32
N PRO A 556 -19.90 -14.00 -30.16
CA PRO A 556 -18.48 -14.21 -29.82
C PRO A 556 -17.77 -12.89 -29.51
N LEU A 557 -16.87 -12.90 -28.53
CA LEU A 557 -15.93 -11.80 -28.30
C LEU A 557 -14.81 -11.90 -29.34
N GLU A 558 -14.60 -10.85 -30.12
CA GLU A 558 -13.50 -10.74 -31.07
C GLU A 558 -12.26 -10.17 -30.37
N LEU A 559 -11.21 -10.97 -30.21
CA LEU A 559 -9.93 -10.52 -29.64
C LEU A 559 -9.02 -10.02 -30.76
N THR A 560 -9.00 -10.76 -31.88
CA THR A 560 -8.40 -10.37 -33.16
C THR A 560 -9.30 -10.89 -34.29
N LYS A 561 -8.96 -10.57 -35.54
CA LYS A 561 -9.70 -11.10 -36.72
C LYS A 561 -9.80 -12.63 -36.74
N ASP A 562 -8.80 -13.32 -36.20
CA ASP A 562 -8.69 -14.78 -36.25
C ASP A 562 -8.92 -15.46 -34.89
N VAL A 563 -8.97 -14.67 -33.80
CA VAL A 563 -9.12 -15.20 -32.43
C VAL A 563 -10.39 -14.67 -31.81
N GLN A 564 -11.35 -15.57 -31.59
CA GLN A 564 -12.62 -15.27 -30.94
C GLN A 564 -12.86 -16.18 -29.74
N ARG A 565 -13.72 -15.74 -28.81
CA ARG A 565 -14.13 -16.53 -27.66
C ARG A 565 -15.61 -16.43 -27.37
N LYS A 566 -16.21 -17.56 -27.00
CA LYS A 566 -17.55 -17.63 -26.39
C LYS A 566 -17.44 -17.93 -24.90
N PHE A 567 -16.65 -18.96 -24.59
CA PHE A 567 -16.22 -19.36 -23.26
C PHE A 567 -14.70 -19.57 -23.30
N LEU A 568 -14.11 -19.93 -22.16
CA LEU A 568 -12.68 -20.18 -22.07
C LEU A 568 -12.28 -21.47 -22.80
N GLU A 569 -11.15 -21.40 -23.49
CA GLU A 569 -10.45 -22.53 -24.09
C GLU A 569 -9.28 -22.98 -23.21
N ASP A 570 -8.75 -24.18 -23.46
CA ASP A 570 -7.58 -24.65 -22.72
C ASP A 570 -6.35 -23.79 -23.07
N GLY A 571 -5.54 -23.44 -22.07
CA GLY A 571 -4.40 -22.53 -22.19
C GLY A 571 -4.74 -21.05 -22.01
N ASP A 572 -6.03 -20.68 -22.04
CA ASP A 572 -6.45 -19.30 -21.77
C ASP A 572 -6.11 -18.91 -20.32
N THR A 573 -5.62 -17.68 -20.13
CA THR A 573 -5.34 -17.11 -18.81
C THR A 573 -6.23 -15.90 -18.56
N ILE A 574 -6.96 -15.93 -17.46
CA ILE A 574 -7.73 -14.77 -16.97
C ILE A 574 -6.91 -14.05 -15.92
N ILE A 575 -6.88 -12.71 -15.99
CA ILE A 575 -6.21 -11.83 -15.03
C ILE A 575 -7.21 -10.75 -14.62
N MET A 576 -7.57 -10.73 -13.35
CA MET A 576 -8.48 -9.73 -12.78
C MET A 576 -7.71 -8.76 -11.90
N THR A 577 -8.01 -7.48 -12.03
CA THR A 577 -7.46 -6.41 -11.18
C THR A 577 -8.60 -5.53 -10.66
N GLY A 578 -8.35 -4.92 -9.51
CA GLY A 578 -9.22 -3.90 -8.94
C GLY A 578 -8.39 -2.74 -8.42
N CYS A 579 -8.87 -1.51 -8.62
CA CYS A 579 -8.20 -0.32 -8.14
C CYS A 579 -9.20 0.82 -7.89
N TYR A 580 -9.12 1.44 -6.71
CA TYR A 580 -9.66 2.78 -6.50
C TYR A 580 -8.62 3.82 -6.94
N LYS A 581 -9.05 4.82 -7.71
CA LYS A 581 -8.19 5.93 -8.18
C LYS A 581 -8.56 7.19 -7.39
N GLY A 582 -7.73 7.54 -6.41
CA GLY A 582 -7.86 8.76 -5.61
C GLY A 582 -7.10 9.94 -6.21
N ASP A 583 -7.14 11.08 -5.53
CA ASP A 583 -6.37 12.26 -5.93
C ASP A 583 -4.88 12.05 -5.61
N GLY A 584 -4.08 11.72 -6.63
CA GLY A 584 -2.63 11.53 -6.51
C GLY A 584 -2.18 10.16 -5.97
N PHE A 585 -3.08 9.20 -5.73
CA PHE A 585 -2.73 7.85 -5.30
C PHE A 585 -3.76 6.80 -5.75
N ASN A 586 -3.33 5.54 -5.79
CA ASN A 586 -4.15 4.38 -6.14
C ASN A 586 -4.29 3.42 -4.96
N ILE A 587 -5.46 2.81 -4.75
CA ILE A 587 -5.62 1.68 -3.81
C ILE A 587 -5.96 0.45 -4.62
N GLY A 588 -4.94 -0.35 -4.93
CA GLY A 588 -5.05 -1.53 -5.77
C GLY A 588 -5.04 -2.83 -4.99
N PHE A 589 -5.58 -3.88 -5.62
CA PHE A 589 -5.73 -5.21 -5.01
C PHE A 589 -4.69 -6.24 -5.49
N GLY A 590 -3.74 -5.81 -6.31
CA GLY A 590 -2.87 -6.73 -7.06
C GLY A 590 -3.65 -7.50 -8.14
N GLU A 591 -3.16 -8.70 -8.49
CA GLU A 591 -3.77 -9.54 -9.52
C GLU A 591 -4.42 -10.80 -8.93
N CYS A 592 -5.59 -11.15 -9.44
CA CYS A 592 -6.21 -12.48 -9.30
C CYS A 592 -6.18 -13.16 -10.67
N SER A 593 -5.26 -14.10 -10.88
CA SER A 593 -5.03 -14.75 -12.17
C SER A 593 -5.11 -16.27 -12.10
N GLY A 594 -5.42 -16.91 -13.22
CA GLY A 594 -5.33 -18.36 -13.36
C GLY A 594 -5.44 -18.80 -14.82
N THR A 595 -4.69 -19.85 -15.16
CA THR A 595 -4.63 -20.45 -16.49
C THR A 595 -5.49 -21.70 -16.54
N VAL A 596 -6.28 -21.85 -17.60
CA VAL A 596 -7.13 -23.02 -17.82
C VAL A 596 -6.28 -24.19 -18.31
N LEU A 597 -6.29 -25.29 -17.58
CA LEU A 597 -5.68 -26.56 -17.99
C LEU A 597 -6.70 -27.46 -18.72
N PRO A 598 -6.23 -28.28 -19.68
CA PRO A 598 -7.05 -29.30 -20.32
C PRO A 598 -7.77 -30.21 -19.32
N ALA A 599 -8.99 -30.65 -19.65
CA ALA A 599 -9.66 -31.69 -18.88
C ALA A 599 -8.82 -32.99 -18.89
N LEU A 600 -8.95 -33.82 -17.85
CA LEU A 600 -8.36 -35.16 -17.86
C LEU A 600 -9.16 -36.05 -18.82
N SER A 601 -8.48 -36.95 -19.52
CA SER A 601 -9.15 -38.03 -20.25
C SER A 601 -9.87 -38.93 -19.24
N ILE A 602 -11.20 -38.98 -19.31
CA ILE A 602 -11.97 -39.97 -18.55
C ILE A 602 -11.80 -41.30 -19.29
N PRO A 603 -11.23 -42.36 -18.67
CA PRO A 603 -11.27 -43.69 -19.26
C PRO A 603 -12.75 -44.09 -19.40
N THR A 604 -13.20 -44.30 -20.63
CA THR A 604 -14.55 -44.78 -20.96
C THR A 604 -14.75 -46.22 -20.55
#